data_AF-A0AAV4G5F4-F1
#
_entry.id   AF-A0AAV4G5F4-F1
#
_cell.length_a   1.000
_cell.length_b   1.000
_cell.length_c   1.000
_cell.angle_alpha   90.00
_cell.angle_beta   90.00
_cell.angle_gamma   90.00
#
_symmetry.space_group_name_H-M   'P 1'
#
loop_
_entity.id
_entity.type
_entity.pdbx_description
1 polymer ?
#
loop_
_entity_poly.entity_id
_entity_poly.type
_entity_poly.pdbx_seq_one_letter_code
_entity_poly.pdbx_strand_id
1 'polypeptide(L)'
;MCAAISVGEKKASAKNDYLMKQRSVIEFLTAEGCSAVVIHKRMKAVYGDACLTEGTVRKWAIFYRGEDPKETTVRDRKRPGRPVSATDTMHQKKVDEMIVANRRVKTKRHCKCA
;
A
#
# COMPACT_ATOMS: atom_id res chain seq x y z
N MET A 1 -27.06 20.35 -2.50
CA MET A 1 -27.18 19.13 -3.33
C MET A 1 -25.95 18.27 -3.08
N CYS A 2 -26.09 17.18 -2.33
CA CYS A 2 -24.97 16.29 -2.00
C CYS A 2 -24.54 15.51 -3.26
N ALA A 3 -23.28 15.63 -3.66
CA ALA A 3 -22.71 14.77 -4.69
C ALA A 3 -22.33 13.42 -4.05
N ALA A 4 -23.04 12.37 -4.42
CA ALA A 4 -22.68 11.00 -4.08
C ALA A 4 -21.33 10.65 -4.74
N ILE A 5 -20.32 10.33 -3.94
CA ILE A 5 -19.08 9.73 -4.46
C ILE A 5 -19.41 8.27 -4.75
N SER A 6 -19.69 7.98 -6.02
CA SER A 6 -19.79 6.61 -6.53
C SER A 6 -18.46 5.89 -6.31
N VAL A 7 -18.36 5.08 -5.25
CA VAL A 7 -17.24 4.16 -5.05
C VAL A 7 -17.44 3.03 -6.05
N GLY A 8 -16.88 3.18 -7.24
CA GLY A 8 -16.84 2.11 -8.23
C GLY A 8 -16.13 0.89 -7.65
N GLU A 9 -16.87 -0.20 -7.44
CA GLU A 9 -16.34 -1.52 -7.13
C GLU A 9 -15.48 -2.00 -8.30
N LYS A 10 -14.17 -1.83 -8.16
CA LYS A 10 -13.21 -2.39 -9.13
C LYS A 10 -13.08 -3.88 -8.85
N LYS A 11 -13.56 -4.69 -9.79
CA LYS A 11 -13.36 -6.15 -9.80
C LYS A 11 -11.89 -6.49 -9.56
N ALA A 12 -11.65 -7.41 -8.62
CA ALA A 12 -10.32 -7.93 -8.34
C ALA A 12 -9.72 -8.51 -9.63
N SER A 13 -8.60 -7.94 -10.06
CA SER A 13 -7.78 -8.49 -11.13
C SER A 13 -7.34 -9.90 -10.76
N ALA A 14 -7.56 -10.90 -11.61
CA ALA A 14 -7.27 -12.32 -11.35
C ALA A 14 -5.81 -12.60 -10.91
N LYS A 15 -4.88 -11.70 -11.23
CA LYS A 15 -3.48 -11.76 -10.76
C LYS A 15 -3.32 -11.57 -9.24
N ASN A 16 -4.28 -10.91 -8.58
CA ASN A 16 -4.26 -10.68 -7.13
C ASN A 16 -4.63 -11.93 -6.32
N ASP A 17 -5.41 -12.86 -6.87
CA ASP A 17 -5.91 -14.00 -6.10
C ASP A 17 -4.83 -15.03 -5.81
N TYR A 18 -3.90 -15.23 -6.74
CA TYR A 18 -2.78 -16.15 -6.56
C TYR A 18 -1.78 -15.67 -5.48
N LEU A 19 -1.45 -14.37 -5.51
CA LEU A 19 -0.58 -13.76 -4.52
C LEU A 19 -1.17 -13.85 -3.11
N MET A 20 -2.48 -13.72 -2.99
CA MET A 20 -3.16 -13.81 -1.70
C MET A 20 -3.16 -15.22 -1.15
N LYS A 21 -3.36 -16.24 -1.99
CA LYS A 21 -3.20 -17.65 -1.58
C LYS A 21 -1.81 -17.93 -1.02
N GLN A 22 -0.76 -17.44 -1.69
CA GLN A 22 0.61 -17.60 -1.20
C GLN A 22 0.88 -16.79 0.08
N ARG A 23 0.34 -15.58 0.22
CA ARG A 23 0.48 -14.78 1.46
C ARG A 23 -0.16 -15.46 2.66
N SER A 24 -1.33 -16.08 2.50
CA SER A 24 -1.95 -16.88 3.58
C SER A 24 -1.06 -18.04 4.02
N VAL A 25 -0.35 -18.69 3.09
CA VAL A 25 0.61 -19.74 3.44
C VAL A 25 1.82 -19.17 4.19
N ILE A 26 2.31 -17.99 3.79
CA ILE A 26 3.41 -17.31 4.50
C ILE A 26 2.97 -16.94 5.92
N GLU A 27 1.77 -16.40 6.10
CA GLU A 27 1.19 -16.06 7.41
C GLU A 27 1.13 -17.28 8.32
N PHE A 28 0.55 -18.38 7.83
CA PHE A 28 0.44 -19.64 8.56
C PHE A 28 1.81 -20.17 8.99
N LEU A 29 2.75 -20.30 8.05
CA LEU A 29 4.10 -20.83 8.35
C LEU A 29 4.92 -19.89 9.24
N THR A 30 4.64 -18.59 9.20
CA THR A 30 5.28 -17.61 10.09
C THR A 30 4.74 -17.75 11.51
N ALA A 31 3.43 -18.01 11.67
CA ALA A 31 2.82 -18.30 12.97
C ALA A 31 3.32 -19.63 13.57
N GLU A 32 3.64 -20.62 12.74
CA GLU A 32 4.34 -21.85 13.17
C GLU A 32 5.80 -21.59 13.63
N GLY A 33 6.34 -20.38 13.44
CA GLY A 33 7.71 -20.04 13.83
C GLY A 33 8.78 -20.44 12.80
N CYS A 34 8.40 -20.76 11.56
CA CYS A 34 9.38 -21.09 10.53
C CYS A 34 10.18 -19.86 10.08
N SER A 35 11.47 -20.05 9.77
CA SER A 35 12.29 -19.00 9.19
C SER A 35 11.91 -18.73 7.72
N ALA A 36 12.04 -17.49 7.27
CA ALA A 36 11.65 -17.10 5.89
C ALA A 36 12.35 -17.92 4.79
N VAL A 37 13.58 -18.37 5.04
CA VAL A 37 14.35 -19.22 4.12
C VAL A 37 13.71 -20.60 3.99
N VAL A 38 13.30 -21.19 5.12
CA VAL A 38 12.63 -22.49 5.14
C VAL A 38 11.25 -22.41 4.50
N ILE A 39 10.52 -21.31 4.76
CA ILE A 39 9.24 -21.02 4.11
C ILE A 39 9.40 -20.96 2.59
N HIS A 40 10.40 -20.21 2.09
CA HIS A 40 10.62 -20.09 0.65
C HIS A 40 10.98 -21.44 0.01
N LYS A 41 11.82 -22.26 0.64
CA LYS A 41 12.15 -23.61 0.15
C LYS A 41 10.91 -24.50 0.05
N ARG A 42 10.06 -24.52 1.08
CA ARG A 42 8.80 -25.29 1.08
C ARG A 42 7.84 -24.78 0.02
N MET A 43 7.65 -23.47 -0.08
CA MET A 43 6.78 -22.87 -1.08
C MET A 43 7.28 -23.14 -2.51
N LYS A 44 8.60 -23.05 -2.75
CA LYS A 44 9.20 -23.33 -4.06
C LYS A 44 9.02 -24.79 -4.48
N ALA A 45 9.06 -25.72 -3.53
CA ALA A 45 8.81 -27.14 -3.82
C ALA A 45 7.36 -27.41 -4.27
N VAL A 46 6.38 -26.65 -3.75
CA VAL A 46 4.95 -26.83 -4.07
C VAL A 46 4.51 -26.00 -5.28
N TYR A 47 4.91 -24.73 -5.33
CA TYR A 47 4.46 -23.76 -6.33
C TYR A 47 5.39 -23.65 -7.55
N GLY A 48 6.60 -24.24 -7.48
CA GLY A 48 7.58 -24.20 -8.58
C GLY A 48 7.96 -22.77 -8.95
N ASP A 49 8.00 -22.49 -10.25
CA ASP A 49 8.37 -21.19 -10.82
C ASP A 49 7.35 -20.07 -10.54
N ALA A 50 6.13 -20.45 -10.16
CA ALA A 50 5.11 -19.48 -9.77
C ALA A 50 5.29 -19.01 -8.30
N CYS A 51 6.23 -19.61 -7.54
CA CYS A 51 6.51 -19.18 -6.17
C CYS A 51 6.97 -17.72 -6.10
N LEU A 52 6.51 -17.01 -5.06
CA LEU A 52 7.06 -15.71 -4.69
C LEU A 52 8.57 -15.78 -4.45
N THR A 53 9.28 -14.74 -4.87
CA THR A 53 10.72 -14.60 -4.62
C THR A 53 11.02 -14.60 -3.12
N GLU A 54 12.20 -15.09 -2.74
CA GLU A 54 12.64 -15.15 -1.34
C GLU A 54 12.57 -13.78 -0.64
N GLY A 55 12.94 -12.71 -1.34
CA GLY A 55 12.86 -11.34 -0.81
C GLY A 55 11.44 -10.91 -0.48
N THR A 56 10.46 -11.32 -1.29
CA THR A 56 9.04 -11.05 -1.01
C THR A 56 8.56 -11.87 0.18
N VAL A 57 8.91 -13.17 0.25
CA VAL A 57 8.57 -14.04 1.39
C VAL A 57 9.11 -13.46 2.69
N ARG A 58 10.37 -13.01 2.70
CA ARG A 58 11.00 -12.41 3.88
C ARG A 58 10.28 -11.14 4.33
N LYS A 59 9.89 -10.26 3.42
CA LYS A 59 9.13 -9.03 3.74
C LYS A 59 7.82 -9.36 4.43
N TRP A 60 7.05 -10.31 3.88
CA TRP A 60 5.78 -10.74 4.48
C TRP A 60 5.98 -11.44 5.82
N ALA A 61 6.96 -12.33 5.94
CA ALA A 61 7.25 -12.98 7.21
C ALA A 61 7.68 -11.99 8.31
N ILE A 62 8.38 -10.90 7.97
CA ILE A 62 8.68 -9.82 8.94
C ILE A 62 7.40 -9.08 9.33
N PHE A 63 6.57 -8.72 8.35
CA PHE A 63 5.31 -8.03 8.56
C PHE A 63 4.39 -8.80 9.53
N TYR A 64 4.17 -10.10 9.28
CA TYR A 64 3.33 -10.94 10.13
C TYR A 64 3.90 -11.23 11.52
N ARG A 65 5.22 -11.10 11.74
CA ARG A 65 5.80 -11.21 13.09
C ARG A 65 5.58 -9.97 13.95
N GLY A 66 5.35 -8.82 13.33
CA GLY A 66 5.21 -7.53 14.02
C GLY A 66 3.76 -7.10 14.25
N GLU A 67 2.78 -7.77 13.64
CA GLU A 67 1.36 -7.45 13.76
C GLU A 67 0.62 -8.55 14.54
N ASP A 68 -0.42 -8.17 15.28
CA ASP A 68 -1.32 -9.11 15.92
C ASP A 68 -2.06 -9.93 14.84
N PRO A 69 -2.16 -11.27 14.96
CA PRO A 69 -2.79 -12.15 13.95
C PRO A 69 -4.28 -11.83 13.66
N LYS A 70 -4.90 -10.99 14.49
CA LYS A 70 -6.30 -10.59 14.38
C LYS A 70 -6.50 -9.36 13.47
N GLU A 71 -5.46 -8.57 13.24
CA GLU A 71 -5.50 -7.34 12.41
C GLU A 71 -4.83 -7.50 11.04
N THR A 72 -4.12 -8.60 10.82
CA THR A 72 -3.44 -8.89 9.57
C THR A 72 -4.43 -9.25 8.47
N THR A 73 -4.66 -8.31 7.54
CA THR A 73 -5.46 -8.57 6.34
C THR A 73 -4.56 -9.09 5.23
N VAL A 74 -4.84 -10.29 4.72
CA VAL A 74 -4.10 -10.91 3.60
C VAL A 74 -4.15 -10.05 2.33
N ARG A 75 -5.27 -9.36 2.12
CA ARG A 75 -5.50 -8.50 0.95
C ARG A 75 -4.80 -7.16 1.13
N ASP A 76 -4.22 -6.64 0.04
CA ASP A 76 -3.64 -5.31 0.04
C ASP A 76 -4.68 -4.27 0.44
N ARG A 77 -4.35 -3.47 1.46
CA ARG A 77 -5.17 -2.32 1.84
C ARG A 77 -5.23 -1.34 0.66
N LYS A 78 -6.35 -0.61 0.56
CA LYS A 78 -6.50 0.44 -0.44
C LYS A 78 -5.30 1.39 -0.33
N ARG A 79 -4.47 1.42 -1.37
CA ARG A 79 -3.30 2.29 -1.39
C ARG A 79 -3.78 3.73 -1.21
N PRO A 80 -3.24 4.50 -0.25
CA PRO A 80 -3.57 5.91 -0.16
C PRO A 80 -3.20 6.55 -1.50
N GLY A 81 -4.19 7.16 -2.14
CA GLY A 81 -3.98 7.87 -3.39
C GLY A 81 -3.14 9.12 -3.16
N ARG A 82 -2.98 9.93 -4.20
CA ARG A 82 -2.43 11.29 -4.05
C ARG A 82 -3.27 12.03 -3.00
N PRO A 83 -2.66 12.68 -1.99
CA PRO A 83 -3.40 13.43 -1.00
C PRO A 83 -4.20 14.54 -1.68
N VAL A 84 -5.51 14.56 -1.45
CA VAL A 84 -6.45 15.56 -1.98
C VAL A 84 -6.32 16.90 -1.24
N SER A 85 -5.57 16.93 -0.13
CA SER A 85 -5.27 18.17 0.60
C SER A 85 -4.61 19.24 -0.26
N ALA A 86 -3.84 18.86 -1.30
CA ALA A 86 -3.25 19.81 -2.24
C ALA A 86 -4.28 20.67 -3.01
N THR A 87 -5.54 20.20 -3.14
CA THR A 87 -6.62 20.91 -3.83
C THR A 87 -7.63 21.56 -2.88
N ASP A 88 -7.40 21.50 -1.57
CA ASP A 88 -8.33 22.07 -0.59
C ASP A 88 -8.48 23.59 -0.76
N THR A 89 -9.69 24.10 -0.54
CA THR A 89 -10.05 25.52 -0.67
C THR A 89 -9.21 26.42 0.23
N MET A 90 -8.78 25.91 1.39
CA MET A 90 -7.85 26.60 2.30
C MET A 90 -6.47 26.80 1.68
N HIS A 91 -5.96 25.79 0.97
CA HIS A 91 -4.69 25.90 0.26
C HIS A 91 -4.80 26.83 -0.95
N GLN A 92 -5.94 26.83 -1.66
CA GLN A 92 -6.20 27.75 -2.77
C GLN A 92 -6.18 29.22 -2.29
N LYS A 93 -6.95 29.56 -1.24
CA LYS A 93 -6.99 30.92 -0.68
C LYS A 93 -5.62 31.41 -0.22
N LYS A 94 -4.84 30.54 0.44
CA LYS A 94 -3.48 30.87 0.86
C LYS A 94 -2.57 31.15 -0.34
N VAL A 95 -2.72 30.40 -1.44
CA VAL A 95 -1.98 30.69 -2.67
C VAL A 95 -2.41 32.02 -3.29
N ASP A 96 -3.71 32.31 -3.32
CA ASP A 96 -4.24 33.57 -3.85
C ASP A 96 -3.74 34.79 -3.04
N GLU A 97 -3.79 34.71 -1.71
CA GLU A 97 -3.24 35.73 -0.81
C GLU A 97 -1.74 35.97 -1.04
N MET A 98 -0.96 34.91 -1.25
CA MET A 98 0.47 35.03 -1.57
C MET A 98 0.72 35.69 -2.92
N ILE A 99 -0.11 35.41 -3.93
CA ILE A 99 -0.02 36.03 -5.27
C ILE A 99 -0.36 37.52 -5.18
N VAL A 100 -1.37 37.88 -4.38
CA VAL A 100 -1.73 39.29 -4.12
C VAL A 100 -0.59 40.02 -3.39
N ALA A 101 -0.01 39.40 -2.35
CA ALA A 101 1.06 40.01 -1.57
C ALA A 101 2.37 40.21 -2.37
N ASN A 102 2.70 39.31 -3.30
CA ASN A 102 3.87 39.46 -4.14
C ASN A 102 3.66 38.82 -5.51
N ARG A 103 3.32 39.61 -6.54
CA ARG A 103 3.07 39.09 -7.90
C ARG A 103 4.26 38.39 -8.57
N ARG A 104 5.48 38.45 -8.01
CA ARG A 104 6.67 37.73 -8.52
C ARG A 104 6.94 36.41 -7.77
N VAL A 105 5.90 35.67 -7.39
CA VAL A 105 6.06 34.34 -6.78
C VAL A 105 6.62 33.34 -7.80
N LYS A 106 7.78 32.74 -7.53
CA LYS A 106 8.30 31.58 -8.30
C LYS A 106 7.91 30.28 -7.59
N THR A 107 7.29 29.35 -8.31
CA THR A 107 6.79 28.06 -7.78
C THR A 107 7.84 27.27 -7.00
N LYS A 108 9.10 27.28 -7.46
CA LYS A 108 10.21 26.56 -6.80
C LYS A 108 10.64 27.12 -5.45
N ARG A 109 10.47 28.43 -5.18
CA ARG A 109 10.89 29.02 -3.88
C ARG A 109 9.85 28.80 -2.77
N HIS A 110 8.61 28.47 -3.14
CA HIS A 110 7.47 28.52 -2.22
C HIS A 110 6.76 27.17 -2.04
N CYS A 111 6.95 26.15 -2.91
CA CYS A 111 6.55 24.78 -2.56
C CYS A 111 7.49 24.25 -1.49
N LYS A 112 7.05 24.33 -0.22
CA LYS A 112 7.57 23.46 0.83
C LYS A 112 6.83 22.14 0.72
N CYS A 113 7.28 21.30 -0.20
CA CYS A 113 6.78 19.94 -0.28
C CYS A 113 7.57 19.15 0.79
N ALA A 114 6.89 18.69 1.85
CA ALA A 114 7.47 17.85 2.91
C ALA A 114 7.56 16.39 2.46
#